data_AF-A0A1F4D8I5-F1
#
_entry.id   AF-A0A1F4D8I5-F1
#
_cell.length_a   1.000
_cell.length_b   1.000
_cell.length_c   1.000
_cell.angle_alpha   90.00
_cell.angle_beta   90.00
_cell.angle_gamma   90.00
#
_symmetry.space_group_name_H-M   'P 1'
#
loop_
_entity.id
_entity.type
_entity.pdbx_description
1 polymer ?
#
loop_
_entity_poly.entity_id
_entity_poly.type
_entity_poly.pdbx_seq_one_letter_code
_entity_poly.pdbx_strand_id
1 'polypeptide(L)'
;MGMGVAPLEAEDDVVSAINTTPLVDVMLVLLIIFLITIPVVIQTTPVELPKETNQPTQTKPENINIAVNKDGDVLWNTEHVDDKKLLERLKEVAVKQPQPEVHIRGDRNARYEFVGKVVFACQRAGILKIGFITEPPVRAAGTLR
;
A
#
# COMPACT_ATOMS: atom_id res chain seq x y z
N MET A 1 -2.63 10.48 112.99
CA MET A 1 -3.91 9.88 112.56
C MET A 1 -4.41 10.69 111.38
N GLY A 2 -4.65 10.18 110.19
CA GLY A 2 -4.71 8.80 109.68
C GLY A 2 -5.40 8.90 108.32
N MET A 3 -4.86 8.19 107.33
CA MET A 3 -5.37 8.06 105.95
C MET A 3 -6.87 7.75 105.86
N GLY A 4 -7.47 8.19 104.76
CA GLY A 4 -8.68 7.61 104.19
C GLY A 4 -8.81 8.01 102.72
N VAL A 5 -8.38 7.12 101.82
CA VAL A 5 -8.45 7.26 100.36
C VAL A 5 -9.79 6.74 99.83
N ALA A 6 -10.14 7.16 98.60
CA ALA A 6 -10.99 6.52 97.58
C ALA A 6 -12.29 7.27 97.20
N PRO A 7 -12.78 7.10 95.95
CA PRO A 7 -12.04 7.06 94.69
C PRO A 7 -12.62 8.04 93.65
N LEU A 8 -11.83 8.35 92.62
CA LEU A 8 -12.34 8.92 91.38
C LEU A 8 -13.19 7.84 90.70
N GLU A 9 -14.51 8.04 90.63
CA GLU A 9 -15.37 7.17 89.83
C GLU A 9 -14.98 7.34 88.36
N ALA A 10 -14.66 6.20 87.75
CA ALA A 10 -14.14 6.07 86.42
C ALA A 10 -15.09 6.68 85.37
N GLU A 11 -14.56 7.64 84.61
CA GLU A 11 -14.95 7.83 83.22
C GLU A 11 -14.48 6.59 82.45
N ASP A 12 -15.33 5.59 82.26
CA ASP A 12 -15.39 4.78 81.02
C ASP A 12 -16.46 3.70 81.15
N ASP A 13 -17.57 3.86 80.43
CA ASP A 13 -18.19 2.74 79.72
C ASP A 13 -19.26 3.26 78.76
N VAL A 14 -18.82 4.03 77.76
CA VAL A 14 -19.59 4.15 76.51
C VAL A 14 -18.69 3.84 75.34
N VAL A 15 -17.95 2.73 75.43
CA VAL A 15 -17.41 2.11 74.22
C VAL A 15 -18.59 1.45 73.52
N SER A 16 -19.30 2.24 72.72
CA SER A 16 -20.25 1.72 71.75
C SER A 16 -19.48 0.74 70.86
N ALA A 17 -19.71 -0.56 71.04
CA ALA A 17 -19.17 -1.59 70.19
C ALA A 17 -19.50 -1.20 68.75
N ILE A 18 -18.49 -0.81 67.97
CA ILE A 18 -18.68 -0.46 66.56
C ILE A 18 -19.30 -1.69 65.92
N ASN A 19 -20.51 -1.57 65.38
CA ASN A 19 -21.15 -2.65 64.65
C ASN A 19 -20.28 -2.93 63.41
N THR A 20 -19.43 -3.95 63.51
CA THR A 20 -18.50 -4.36 62.46
C THR A 20 -19.24 -5.06 61.33
N THR A 21 -20.40 -5.65 61.59
CA THR A 21 -21.22 -6.38 60.61
C THR A 21 -21.68 -5.48 59.46
N PRO A 22 -22.29 -4.31 59.69
CA PRO A 22 -22.60 -3.37 58.61
C PRO A 22 -21.36 -2.78 57.93
N LEU A 23 -20.26 -2.60 58.67
CA LEU A 23 -19.03 -2.02 58.14
C LEU A 23 -18.34 -2.95 57.14
N VAL A 24 -18.27 -4.25 57.46
CA VAL A 24 -17.72 -5.26 56.55
C VAL A 24 -18.59 -5.45 55.30
N ASP A 25 -19.91 -5.36 55.44
CA ASP A 25 -20.85 -5.43 54.32
C ASP A 25 -20.66 -4.28 53.32
N VAL A 26 -20.57 -3.04 53.82
CA VAL A 26 -20.27 -1.87 52.98
C VAL A 26 -18.92 -2.01 52.27
N MET A 27 -17.90 -2.53 52.96
CA MET A 27 -16.59 -2.78 52.34
C MET A 27 -16.65 -3.85 51.24
N LEU A 28 -17.38 -4.94 51.47
CA LEU A 28 -17.53 -6.02 50.49
C LEU A 28 -18.35 -5.59 49.27
N VAL A 29 -19.39 -4.77 49.45
CA VAL A 29 -20.17 -4.17 48.36
C VAL A 29 -19.27 -3.32 47.46
N LEU A 30 -18.38 -2.51 48.03
CA LEU A 30 -17.44 -1.70 47.25
C LEU A 30 -16.46 -2.58 46.44
N LEU A 31 -15.99 -3.70 47.00
CA LEU A 31 -15.12 -4.63 46.28
C LEU A 31 -15.82 -5.31 45.11
N ILE A 32 -17.09 -5.70 45.28
CA ILE A 32 -17.90 -6.29 44.20
C ILE A 32 -18.09 -5.25 43.08
N ILE A 33 -18.41 -4.00 43.43
CA ILE A 33 -18.53 -2.92 42.43
C ILE A 33 -17.22 -2.77 41.66
N PHE A 34 -16.08 -2.67 42.34
CA PHE A 34 -14.78 -2.58 41.65
C PHE A 34 -14.52 -3.80 40.73
N LEU A 35 -14.88 -5.01 41.17
CA LEU A 35 -14.65 -6.24 40.40
C LEU A 35 -15.50 -6.33 39.12
N ILE A 36 -16.76 -5.88 39.17
CA ILE A 36 -17.68 -5.97 38.01
C ILE A 36 -17.58 -4.78 37.05
N THR A 37 -16.85 -3.72 37.42
CA THR A 37 -16.77 -2.50 36.60
C THR A 37 -15.99 -2.65 35.29
N ILE A 38 -15.33 -3.78 35.03
CA ILE A 38 -14.67 -4.01 33.74
C ILE A 38 -15.72 -4.45 32.71
N PRO A 39 -16.06 -3.59 31.71
CA PRO A 39 -16.94 -4.01 30.63
C PRO A 39 -16.19 -4.97 29.71
N VAL A 40 -16.81 -6.12 29.39
CA VAL A 40 -16.37 -6.96 28.28
C VAL A 40 -16.72 -6.23 26.98
N VAL A 41 -15.73 -5.54 26.41
CA VAL A 41 -15.84 -4.94 25.08
C VAL A 41 -15.57 -6.04 24.05
N ILE A 42 -16.64 -6.72 23.64
CA ILE A 42 -16.60 -7.61 22.47
C ILE A 42 -16.90 -6.80 21.22
N GLN A 43 -15.84 -6.33 20.55
CA GLN A 43 -15.93 -5.80 19.20
C GLN A 43 -15.92 -6.95 18.20
N THR A 44 -17.09 -7.51 17.89
CA THR A 44 -17.25 -8.34 16.69
C THR A 44 -17.55 -7.42 15.53
N THR A 45 -16.52 -6.90 14.86
CA THR A 45 -16.70 -6.32 13.54
C THR A 45 -17.11 -7.46 12.61
N PRO A 46 -18.30 -7.44 11.99
CA PRO A 46 -18.57 -8.38 10.91
C PRO A 46 -17.55 -8.10 9.81
N VAL A 47 -16.61 -9.02 9.62
CA VAL A 47 -15.72 -8.98 8.47
C VAL A 47 -16.58 -9.40 7.28
N GLU A 48 -17.16 -8.41 6.61
CA GLU A 48 -17.58 -8.58 5.22
C GLU A 48 -16.30 -8.75 4.42
N LEU A 49 -15.94 -10.00 4.12
CA LEU A 49 -14.95 -10.24 3.09
C LEU A 49 -15.47 -9.55 1.83
N PRO A 50 -14.75 -8.55 1.28
CA PRO A 50 -15.13 -7.99 0.00
C PRO A 50 -15.16 -9.19 -0.94
N LYS A 51 -16.32 -9.44 -1.54
CA LYS A 51 -16.37 -10.28 -2.71
C LYS A 51 -15.42 -9.59 -3.68
N GLU A 52 -14.29 -10.22 -3.95
CA GLU A 52 -13.51 -9.95 -5.14
C GLU A 52 -14.50 -10.14 -6.30
N THR A 53 -15.20 -9.06 -6.65
CA THR A 53 -15.53 -8.79 -8.02
C THR A 53 -14.16 -8.81 -8.66
N ASN A 54 -13.85 -9.95 -9.28
CA ASN A 54 -12.86 -10.07 -10.31
C ASN A 54 -13.23 -8.98 -11.31
N GLN A 55 -12.80 -7.74 -11.04
CA GLN A 55 -12.75 -6.70 -12.03
C GLN A 55 -11.84 -7.36 -13.04
N PRO A 56 -12.32 -7.70 -14.25
CA PRO A 56 -11.41 -8.13 -15.28
C PRO A 56 -10.32 -7.08 -15.26
N THR A 57 -9.10 -7.50 -14.88
CA THR A 57 -7.94 -6.62 -14.89
C THR A 57 -8.09 -5.83 -16.15
N GLN A 58 -8.28 -4.49 -16.07
CA GLN A 58 -8.34 -3.69 -17.27
C GLN A 58 -7.04 -4.01 -17.97
N THR A 59 -7.11 -4.88 -19.00
CA THR A 59 -5.95 -5.47 -19.61
C THR A 59 -5.26 -4.27 -20.20
N LYS A 60 -4.19 -3.80 -19.55
CA LYS A 60 -3.45 -2.64 -20.04
C LYS A 60 -3.12 -3.01 -21.48
N PRO A 61 -3.49 -2.17 -22.45
CA PRO A 61 -3.29 -2.50 -23.85
C PRO A 61 -1.80 -2.81 -24.02
N GLU A 62 -1.49 -4.01 -24.53
CA GLU A 62 -0.11 -4.51 -24.60
C GLU A 62 0.77 -3.48 -25.29
N ASN A 63 1.84 -3.05 -24.61
CA ASN A 63 2.77 -2.08 -25.16
C ASN A 63 3.40 -2.62 -26.44
N ILE A 64 3.54 -1.77 -27.44
CA ILE A 64 4.13 -2.14 -28.72
C ILE A 64 5.60 -1.77 -28.70
N ASN A 65 6.47 -2.76 -28.83
CA ASN A 65 7.91 -2.53 -28.87
C ASN A 65 8.39 -2.48 -30.31
N ILE A 66 8.98 -1.34 -30.68
CA ILE A 66 9.64 -1.15 -31.96
C ILE A 66 11.15 -1.06 -31.71
N ALA A 67 11.90 -2.03 -32.22
CA ALA A 67 13.35 -2.01 -32.18
C ALA A 67 13.92 -1.51 -33.51
N VAL A 68 14.99 -0.72 -33.45
CA VAL A 68 15.71 -0.21 -34.62
C VAL A 68 17.17 -0.62 -34.51
N ASN A 69 17.64 -1.43 -35.45
CA ASN A 69 19.03 -1.90 -35.49
C ASN A 69 19.97 -0.88 -36.14
N LYS A 70 21.28 -1.12 -36.00
CA LYS A 70 22.32 -0.27 -36.60
C LYS A 70 22.23 -0.13 -38.13
N ASP A 71 21.70 -1.16 -38.79
CA ASP A 71 21.56 -1.25 -40.24
C ASP A 71 20.28 -0.54 -40.75
N GLY A 72 19.43 -0.06 -39.84
CA GLY A 72 18.17 0.61 -40.16
C GLY A 72 16.95 -0.31 -40.20
N ASP A 73 17.14 -1.61 -39.95
CA ASP A 73 16.05 -2.58 -39.86
C ASP A 73 15.12 -2.28 -38.69
N VAL A 74 13.81 -2.33 -38.95
CA VAL A 74 12.77 -2.10 -37.96
C VAL A 74 12.12 -3.42 -37.57
N LEU A 75 12.07 -3.70 -36.27
CA LEU A 75 11.40 -4.88 -35.73
C LEU A 75 10.21 -4.46 -34.87
N TRP A 76 9.06 -5.05 -35.16
CA TRP A 76 7.82 -4.92 -34.38
C TRP A 76 7.64 -6.14 -33.51
N ASN A 77 7.74 -6.00 -32.18
CA ASN A 77 7.63 -7.11 -31.23
C ASN A 77 8.48 -8.34 -31.61
N THR A 78 9.67 -8.13 -32.18
CA THR A 78 10.62 -9.16 -32.69
C THR A 78 10.41 -9.59 -34.14
N GLU A 79 9.32 -9.20 -34.81
CA GLU A 79 9.12 -9.47 -36.24
C GLU A 79 9.69 -8.32 -37.08
N HIS A 80 10.51 -8.64 -38.09
CA HIS A 80 10.97 -7.63 -39.05
C HIS A 80 9.80 -7.05 -39.86
N VAL A 81 9.74 -5.72 -39.99
CA VAL A 81 8.68 -5.03 -40.72
C VAL A 81 9.26 -3.95 -41.64
N ASP A 82 8.79 -3.93 -42.89
CA ASP A 82 9.07 -2.85 -43.83
C ASP A 82 8.34 -1.56 -43.45
N ASP A 83 8.85 -0.41 -43.93
CA ASP A 83 8.30 0.92 -43.65
C ASP A 83 6.80 1.07 -43.99
N LYS A 84 6.35 0.47 -45.09
CA LYS A 84 4.93 0.51 -45.51
C LYS A 84 4.06 -0.25 -44.52
N LYS A 85 4.46 -1.48 -44.18
CA LYS A 85 3.75 -2.37 -43.26
C LYS A 85 3.76 -1.80 -41.83
N LEU A 86 4.84 -1.12 -41.45
CA LEU A 86 4.95 -0.41 -40.18
C LEU A 86 3.86 0.67 -40.06
N LEU A 87 3.71 1.52 -41.08
CA LEU A 87 2.73 2.60 -41.05
C LEU A 87 1.28 2.07 -41.06
N GLU A 88 1.01 0.97 -41.76
CA GLU A 88 -0.29 0.30 -41.74
C GLU A 88 -0.61 -0.23 -40.34
N ARG A 89 0.31 -0.99 -39.72
CA ARG A 89 0.14 -1.50 -38.36
C ARG A 89 -0.02 -0.40 -37.33
N LEU A 90 0.74 0.69 -37.45
CA LEU A 90 0.61 1.84 -36.56
C LEU A 90 -0.76 2.51 -36.66
N LYS A 91 -1.37 2.57 -37.85
CA LYS A 91 -2.73 3.11 -38.03
C LYS A 91 -3.78 2.21 -37.40
N GLU A 92 -3.66 0.90 -37.56
CA GLU A 92 -4.53 -0.08 -36.89
C GLU A 92 -4.46 0.05 -35.36
N VAL A 93 -3.27 0.37 -34.86
CA VAL A 93 -3.04 0.60 -33.43
C VAL A 93 -3.61 1.94 -32.98
N ALA A 94 -3.48 2.98 -33.79
CA ALA A 94 -3.92 4.32 -33.45
C ALA A 94 -5.43 4.42 -33.19
N VAL A 95 -6.23 3.57 -33.86
CA VAL A 95 -7.70 3.54 -33.70
C VAL A 95 -8.18 2.69 -32.51
N LYS A 96 -7.30 1.95 -31.82
CA LYS A 96 -7.68 1.14 -30.65
C LYS A 96 -7.99 2.03 -29.45
N GLN A 97 -8.99 1.63 -28.66
CA GLN A 97 -9.38 2.30 -27.42
C GLN A 97 -9.44 1.28 -26.27
N PRO A 98 -8.63 1.42 -25.21
CA PRO A 98 -7.56 2.41 -25.03
C PRO A 98 -6.39 2.21 -26.02
N GLN A 99 -5.80 3.31 -26.50
CA GLN A 99 -4.66 3.25 -27.42
C GLN A 99 -3.42 2.73 -26.67
N PRO A 100 -2.77 1.64 -27.13
CA PRO A 100 -1.54 1.15 -26.53
C PRO A 100 -0.40 2.15 -26.71
N GLU A 101 0.55 2.11 -25.80
CA GLU A 101 1.75 2.93 -25.85
C GLU A 101 2.79 2.26 -26.77
N VAL A 102 3.46 3.06 -27.60
CA VAL A 102 4.53 2.58 -28.47
C VAL A 102 5.87 2.88 -27.82
N HIS A 103 6.68 1.87 -27.60
CA HIS A 103 8.02 1.98 -27.06
C HIS A 103 9.06 1.78 -28.16
N ILE A 104 9.95 2.75 -28.33
CA ILE A 104 11.01 2.70 -29.33
C ILE A 104 12.33 2.38 -28.64
N ARG A 105 12.98 1.29 -29.07
CA ARG A 105 14.30 0.86 -28.64
C ARG A 105 15.27 1.02 -29.80
N GLY A 106 16.20 1.95 -29.70
CA GLY A 106 17.31 2.06 -30.67
C GLY A 106 18.51 1.26 -30.21
N ASP A 107 19.17 0.56 -31.12
CA ASP A 107 20.52 0.04 -30.89
C ASP A 107 21.47 1.22 -30.58
N ARG A 108 22.46 0.99 -29.73
CA ARG A 108 23.44 2.02 -29.32
C ARG A 108 24.22 2.59 -30.51
N ASN A 109 24.44 1.79 -31.55
CA ASN A 109 25.16 2.17 -32.76
C ASN A 109 24.23 2.59 -33.90
N ALA A 110 22.91 2.58 -33.70
CA ALA A 110 21.97 3.03 -34.71
C ALA A 110 22.08 4.53 -34.96
N ARG A 111 22.11 4.90 -36.24
CA ARG A 111 22.03 6.31 -36.63
C ARG A 111 20.66 6.85 -36.23
N TYR A 112 20.66 8.04 -35.63
CA TYR A 112 19.43 8.68 -35.18
C TYR A 112 18.39 8.85 -36.29
N GLU A 113 18.81 8.99 -37.56
CA GLU A 113 17.89 9.09 -38.69
C GLU A 113 16.92 7.91 -38.80
N PHE A 114 17.35 6.69 -38.46
CA PHE A 114 16.51 5.51 -38.53
C PHE A 114 15.44 5.55 -37.44
N VAL A 115 15.84 5.93 -36.22
CA VAL A 115 14.92 6.14 -35.09
C VAL A 115 13.95 7.29 -35.40
N GLY A 116 14.44 8.39 -35.98
CA GLY A 116 13.64 9.56 -36.36
C GLY A 116 12.58 9.23 -37.41
N LYS A 117 12.89 8.36 -38.39
CA LYS A 117 11.89 7.87 -39.36
C LYS A 117 10.76 7.11 -38.67
N VAL A 118 11.08 6.26 -37.70
CA VAL A 118 10.06 5.52 -36.93
C VAL A 118 9.21 6.48 -36.09
N VAL A 119 9.82 7.45 -35.40
CA VAL A 119 9.10 8.48 -34.64
C VAL A 119 8.14 9.26 -35.54
N PHE A 120 8.61 9.66 -36.73
CA PHE A 120 7.78 10.35 -37.71
C PHE A 120 6.61 9.49 -38.21
N ALA A 121 6.86 8.20 -38.45
CA ALA A 121 5.81 7.25 -38.81
C ALA A 121 4.75 7.10 -37.71
N CYS A 122 5.15 7.03 -36.44
CA CYS A 122 4.24 6.99 -35.28
C CYS A 122 3.38 8.27 -35.19
N GLN A 123 3.99 9.45 -35.37
CA GLN A 123 3.26 10.72 -35.38
C GLN A 123 2.25 10.79 -36.54
N ARG A 124 2.67 10.39 -37.75
CA ARG A 124 1.79 10.39 -38.93
C ARG A 124 0.63 9.39 -38.79
N ALA A 125 0.83 8.31 -38.05
CA ALA A 125 -0.21 7.33 -37.76
C ALA A 125 -1.19 7.76 -36.66
N GLY A 126 -0.89 8.82 -35.89
CA GLY A 126 -1.75 9.31 -34.81
C GLY A 126 -1.51 8.64 -33.45
N ILE A 127 -0.32 8.10 -33.22
CA ILE A 127 0.06 7.57 -31.90
C ILE A 127 0.29 8.74 -30.93
N LEU A 128 -0.43 8.72 -29.81
CA LEU A 128 -0.40 9.78 -28.80
C LEU A 128 0.71 9.59 -27.77
N LYS A 129 1.03 8.33 -27.44
CA LYS A 129 1.99 7.98 -26.39
C LYS A 129 3.18 7.21 -26.97
N ILE A 130 4.34 7.86 -26.98
CA ILE A 130 5.60 7.30 -27.44
C ILE A 130 6.59 7.31 -26.27
N GLY A 131 7.07 6.13 -25.88
CA GLY A 131 8.13 5.93 -24.90
C GLY A 131 9.44 5.55 -25.57
N PHE A 132 10.57 5.89 -24.96
CA PHE A 132 11.89 5.46 -25.41
C PHE A 132 12.50 4.52 -24.37
N ILE A 133 12.96 3.36 -24.81
CA ILE A 133 13.68 2.41 -23.97
C ILE A 133 15.17 2.60 -24.23
N THR A 134 15.87 3.18 -23.27
CA THR A 134 17.32 3.30 -23.27
C THR A 134 17.91 2.35 -22.23
N GLU A 135 18.99 1.67 -22.60
CA GLU A 135 19.75 0.88 -21.63
C GLU A 135 20.77 1.80 -20.97
N PRO A 136 20.81 1.87 -19.63
CA PRO A 136 21.82 2.66 -18.95
C PRO A 136 23.21 2.11 -19.29
N PRO A 137 24.22 2.97 -19.50
CA PRO A 137 25.57 2.51 -19.77
C PRO A 137 26.03 1.62 -18.60
N VAL A 138 26.62 0.47 -18.93
CA VAL A 138 27.18 -0.45 -17.93
C VAL A 138 28.13 0.35 -17.07
N ARG A 139 27.71 0.66 -15.84
CA ARG A 139 28.54 1.35 -14.87
C ARG A 139 29.66 0.36 -14.57
N ALA A 140 30.87 0.63 -15.08
CA ALA A 140 32.03 -0.17 -14.77
C ALA A 140 32.15 -0.21 -13.24
N ALA A 141 31.77 -1.34 -12.66
CA ALA A 141 31.84 -1.55 -11.23
C ALA A 141 33.32 -1.41 -10.88
N GLY A 142 33.64 -0.35 -10.14
CA GLY A 142 34.99 -0.05 -9.69
C GLY A 142 35.56 -1.29 -9.03
N THR A 143 36.69 -1.73 -9.56
CA THR A 143 37.57 -2.73 -8.97
C THR A 143 38.01 -2.21 -7.61
N LEU A 144 37.30 -2.57 -6.54
CA LEU A 144 37.83 -2.49 -5.19
C LEU A 144 38.62 -3.78 -4.94
N ARG A 145 39.95 -3.63 -5.00
CA ARG A 145 40.91 -4.52 -4.37
C ARG A 145 40.98 -4.23 -2.88
#